data_AF-A0A5Q8CRH8-F1
#
_entry.id   AF-A0A5Q8CRH8-F1
#
_cell.length_a   1.000
_cell.length_b   1.000
_cell.length_c   1.000
_cell.angle_alpha   90.00
_cell.angle_beta   90.00
_cell.angle_gamma   90.00
#
_symmetry.space_group_name_H-M   'P 1'
#
loop_
_entity.id
_entity.type
_entity.pdbx_description
1 polymer ?
#
loop_
_entity_poly.entity_id
_entity_poly.type
_entity_poly.pdbx_seq_one_letter_code
_entity_poly.pdbx_strand_id
1 'polypeptide(L)'
;MALHLVGENIDKTRSHYQAETGKLVQLMRGIYVDAGEDIEATILKHAVRIAKYLYPNAYLSAASAVLLGPTRDGRLFLSGRRIQRRRLRLLEIIQNAAPDHPSVAQAIVDDGMGEFRIDVSSMRQRFLEAFRLRSEHAASIGETMREAIANRLIEQYGSAQGAADATWALARANQWYREGEHAERFFLRPPLTTEPARNGAALDLIVAWHGAPLGNLTHDGFEWRWNADDQGPPLVRQTTPGKLPPFILSLLPEGWLESVLNDRDERATLRSGKRYMSNITIVERASDLSALPPDILLTRLNGFTRNTVFTGQYAGPGRGDLEQSFERNLAQIFERTDTPRLSGVQIKAPMFLSADGTLSPSIGRPFTHILKPAGTGGFEALPVIEWQSLALGSAAGFKTPATALVPMPDGMPPALLVERFDIRTSLEDKHLLALEDFCSVLGVPTEAKYDGTMERIARALRPLSTSPEEDVLLVLKRSLFAWLIADGDMHLKNMALLEIAEPGSTQFSSVRMAPLYDAVTTRVFPRLEKDRMALKLNGKDDRLRRADFKAFASTAGLKAADADTSIDDLVAALSRALNHLELPPPLSDGSQGAKMAEQMRAIVHERIEGFA
;
A
#
# COMPACT_ATOMS: atom_id res chain seq x y z
N MET A 1 1.66 -24.75 -40.89
CA MET A 1 0.26 -24.96 -40.49
C MET A 1 0.34 -25.93 -39.33
N ALA A 2 0.02 -25.50 -38.12
CA ALA A 2 0.31 -26.29 -36.92
C ALA A 2 -0.51 -27.60 -36.84
N LEU A 3 -1.73 -27.64 -37.39
CA LEU A 3 -2.59 -28.83 -37.43
C LEU A 3 -2.69 -29.42 -38.85
N HIS A 4 -2.59 -30.74 -38.96
CA HIS A 4 -2.75 -31.50 -40.21
C HIS A 4 -3.83 -32.58 -40.07
N LEU A 5 -4.82 -32.51 -40.95
CA LEU A 5 -5.96 -33.42 -41.07
C LEU A 5 -5.89 -34.14 -42.42
N VAL A 6 -5.78 -35.47 -42.38
CA VAL A 6 -5.61 -36.29 -43.59
C VAL A 6 -6.86 -36.19 -44.48
N GLY A 7 -6.65 -35.82 -45.74
CA GLY A 7 -7.73 -35.62 -46.71
C GLY A 7 -8.29 -34.19 -46.76
N GLU A 8 -7.90 -33.33 -45.82
CA GLU A 8 -8.25 -31.90 -45.82
C GLU A 8 -7.06 -31.04 -46.25
N ASN A 9 -5.93 -31.16 -45.55
CA ASN A 9 -4.74 -30.33 -45.81
C ASN A 9 -3.41 -31.11 -45.90
N ILE A 10 -3.45 -32.44 -45.71
CA ILE A 10 -2.32 -33.34 -45.95
C ILE A 10 -2.81 -34.67 -46.55
N ASP A 11 -2.03 -35.26 -47.46
CA ASP A 11 -2.32 -36.60 -47.98
C ASP A 11 -1.79 -37.70 -47.04
N LYS A 12 -2.36 -38.91 -47.18
CA LYS A 12 -2.05 -40.04 -46.31
C LYS A 12 -0.56 -40.41 -46.36
N THR A 13 0.02 -40.52 -47.56
CA THR A 13 1.42 -40.96 -47.76
C THR A 13 2.40 -39.97 -47.13
N ARG A 14 2.17 -38.68 -47.37
CA ARG A 14 2.98 -37.59 -46.80
C ARG A 14 2.84 -37.51 -45.29
N SER A 15 1.65 -37.68 -44.73
CA SER A 15 1.45 -37.67 -43.27
C SER A 15 2.21 -38.79 -42.57
N HIS A 16 2.22 -40.01 -43.13
CA HIS A 16 2.97 -41.14 -42.60
C HIS A 16 4.48 -40.90 -42.65
N TYR A 17 5.01 -40.48 -43.81
CA TYR A 17 6.44 -40.19 -43.96
C TYR A 17 6.91 -39.07 -43.02
N GLN A 18 6.12 -38.00 -42.87
CA GLN A 18 6.49 -36.88 -41.99
C GLN A 18 6.39 -37.24 -40.49
N ALA A 19 5.50 -38.16 -40.12
CA ALA A 19 5.46 -38.70 -38.77
C ALA A 19 6.66 -39.63 -38.49
N GLU A 20 7.03 -40.51 -39.42
CA GLU A 20 8.20 -41.40 -39.30
C GLU A 20 9.53 -40.62 -39.21
N THR A 21 9.63 -39.50 -39.92
CA THR A 21 10.79 -38.60 -39.89
C THR A 21 10.78 -37.62 -38.69
N GLY A 22 9.81 -37.73 -37.78
CA GLY A 22 9.72 -36.93 -36.56
C GLY A 22 9.31 -35.47 -36.77
N LYS A 23 8.87 -35.08 -37.98
CA LYS A 23 8.39 -33.72 -38.28
C LYS A 23 6.97 -33.48 -37.77
N LEU A 24 6.16 -34.55 -37.73
CA LEU A 24 4.80 -34.52 -37.22
C LEU A 24 4.63 -35.46 -36.03
N VAL A 25 3.85 -35.02 -35.05
CA VAL A 25 3.39 -35.86 -33.95
C VAL A 25 1.97 -36.34 -34.27
N GLN A 26 1.80 -37.67 -34.34
CA GLN A 26 0.48 -38.27 -34.54
C GLN A 26 -0.34 -38.18 -33.25
N LEU A 27 -1.48 -37.48 -33.31
CA LEU A 27 -2.42 -37.43 -32.20
C LEU A 27 -3.40 -38.60 -32.24
N MET A 28 -3.90 -38.90 -33.44
CA MET A 28 -4.69 -40.10 -33.73
C MET A 28 -4.68 -40.40 -35.23
N ARG A 29 -5.32 -41.49 -35.66
CA ARG A 29 -5.42 -41.84 -37.08
C ARG A 29 -6.05 -40.68 -37.87
N GLY A 30 -5.26 -40.07 -38.75
CA GLY A 30 -5.69 -38.97 -39.61
C GLY A 30 -5.54 -37.56 -39.02
N ILE A 31 -4.98 -37.40 -37.81
CA ILE A 31 -4.77 -36.10 -37.16
C ILE A 31 -3.35 -36.01 -36.64
N TYR A 32 -2.62 -34.99 -37.09
CA TYR A 32 -1.21 -34.75 -36.75
C TYR A 32 -0.98 -33.28 -36.42
N VAL A 33 0.06 -33.00 -35.63
CA VAL A 33 0.51 -31.64 -35.29
C VAL A 33 2.01 -31.51 -35.57
N ASP A 34 2.47 -30.31 -35.95
CA ASP A 34 3.89 -30.02 -36.13
C ASP A 34 4.67 -30.27 -34.82
N ALA A 35 5.79 -31.02 -34.90
CA ALA A 35 6.54 -31.43 -33.71
C ALA A 35 7.22 -30.28 -32.94
N GLY A 36 7.40 -29.12 -33.58
CA GLY A 36 8.01 -27.92 -32.98
C GLY A 36 7.01 -26.94 -32.36
N GLU A 37 5.71 -27.21 -32.43
CA GLU A 37 4.65 -26.33 -31.91
C GLU A 37 4.19 -26.78 -30.51
N ASP A 38 3.56 -25.87 -29.76
CA ASP A 38 2.83 -26.25 -28.55
C ASP A 38 1.60 -27.07 -28.95
N ILE A 39 1.72 -28.39 -28.75
CA ILE A 39 0.71 -29.37 -29.13
C ILE A 39 -0.62 -29.11 -28.41
N GLU A 40 -0.58 -28.74 -27.12
CA GLU A 40 -1.82 -28.56 -26.34
C GLU A 40 -2.55 -27.29 -26.75
N ALA A 41 -1.81 -26.18 -26.91
CA ALA A 41 -2.37 -24.93 -27.41
C ALA A 41 -2.96 -25.11 -28.82
N THR A 42 -2.26 -25.85 -29.69
CA THR A 42 -2.72 -26.16 -31.06
C THR A 42 -4.00 -26.98 -31.06
N ILE A 43 -4.09 -28.02 -30.23
CA ILE A 43 -5.30 -28.87 -30.13
C ILE A 43 -6.50 -28.05 -29.66
N LEU A 44 -6.35 -27.23 -28.62
CA LEU A 44 -7.45 -26.43 -28.08
C LEU A 44 -7.88 -25.33 -29.04
N LYS A 45 -6.93 -24.66 -29.70
CA LYS A 45 -7.21 -23.63 -30.72
C LYS A 45 -8.02 -24.18 -31.89
N HIS A 46 -7.69 -25.38 -32.36
CA HIS A 46 -8.34 -26.02 -33.50
C HIS A 46 -9.40 -27.06 -33.12
N ALA A 47 -9.87 -27.07 -31.87
CA ALA A 47 -10.75 -28.10 -31.32
C ALA A 47 -12.06 -28.28 -32.12
N VAL A 48 -12.67 -27.17 -32.56
CA VAL A 48 -13.91 -27.22 -33.36
C VAL A 48 -13.66 -27.81 -34.75
N ARG A 49 -12.52 -27.48 -35.38
CA ARG A 49 -12.13 -28.05 -36.68
C ARG A 49 -11.87 -29.54 -36.57
N ILE A 50 -11.15 -29.97 -35.52
CA ILE A 50 -10.91 -31.38 -35.20
C ILE A 50 -12.24 -32.11 -35.00
N ALA A 51 -13.17 -31.52 -34.25
CA ALA A 51 -14.48 -32.10 -34.01
C ALA A 51 -15.32 -32.21 -35.28
N LYS A 52 -15.33 -31.18 -36.14
CA LYS A 52 -16.02 -31.22 -37.43
C LYS A 52 -15.49 -32.34 -38.32
N TYR A 53 -14.17 -32.55 -38.35
CA TYR A 53 -13.54 -33.63 -39.09
C TYR A 53 -13.91 -35.02 -38.55
N LEU A 54 -13.92 -35.19 -37.22
CA LEU A 54 -14.23 -36.48 -36.59
C LEU A 54 -15.73 -36.82 -36.54
N TYR A 55 -16.59 -35.80 -36.50
CA TYR A 55 -18.04 -35.92 -36.29
C TYR A 55 -18.83 -35.07 -37.31
N PRO A 56 -18.75 -35.39 -38.61
CA PRO A 56 -19.28 -34.51 -39.68
C PRO A 56 -20.81 -34.35 -39.65
N ASN A 57 -21.53 -35.24 -38.95
CA ASN A 57 -22.99 -35.20 -38.80
C ASN A 57 -23.44 -34.74 -37.39
N ALA A 58 -22.53 -34.15 -36.60
CA ALA A 58 -22.83 -33.61 -35.28
C ALA A 58 -22.79 -32.08 -35.31
N TYR A 59 -23.49 -31.46 -34.37
CA TYR A 59 -23.49 -30.00 -34.18
C TYR A 59 -22.93 -29.65 -32.80
N LEU A 60 -22.34 -28.45 -32.66
CA LEU A 60 -21.93 -27.96 -31.35
C LEU A 60 -23.16 -27.73 -30.49
N SER A 61 -23.12 -28.16 -29.23
CA SER A 61 -24.20 -27.97 -28.27
C SER A 61 -23.68 -27.40 -26.96
N ALA A 62 -24.58 -27.09 -26.04
CA ALA A 62 -24.24 -26.61 -24.70
C ALA A 62 -23.32 -25.39 -24.69
N ALA A 63 -22.35 -25.32 -23.75
CA ALA A 63 -21.38 -24.22 -23.68
C ALA A 63 -20.57 -24.04 -24.98
N SER A 64 -20.23 -25.12 -25.68
CA SER A 64 -19.44 -25.04 -26.91
C SER A 64 -20.19 -24.35 -28.06
N ALA A 65 -21.52 -24.42 -28.08
CA ALA A 65 -22.34 -23.66 -29.03
C ALA A 65 -22.39 -22.16 -28.71
N VAL A 66 -22.05 -21.74 -27.49
CA VAL A 66 -21.94 -20.32 -27.10
C VAL A 66 -20.51 -19.81 -27.34
N LEU A 67 -19.52 -20.59 -26.91
CA LEU A 67 -18.10 -20.25 -27.01
C LEU A 67 -17.56 -20.36 -28.44
N LEU A 68 -18.24 -21.14 -29.30
CA LEU A 68 -17.70 -21.59 -30.59
C LEU A 68 -16.32 -22.24 -30.43
N GLY A 69 -16.17 -23.01 -29.35
CA GLY A 69 -14.90 -23.53 -28.85
C GLY A 69 -15.09 -24.44 -27.64
N PRO A 70 -14.00 -25.04 -27.14
CA PRO A 70 -14.03 -25.83 -25.91
C PRO A 70 -14.22 -24.91 -24.68
N THR A 71 -14.67 -25.48 -23.57
CA THR A 71 -14.65 -24.81 -22.26
C THR A 71 -13.22 -24.62 -21.77
N ARG A 72 -13.03 -23.78 -20.72
CA ARG A 72 -11.69 -23.47 -20.16
C ARG A 72 -10.92 -24.72 -19.70
N ASP A 73 -11.62 -25.76 -19.28
CA ASP A 73 -11.06 -27.05 -18.87
C ASP A 73 -10.91 -28.04 -20.04
N GLY A 74 -11.08 -27.60 -21.28
CA GLY A 74 -10.79 -28.38 -22.49
C GLY A 74 -11.92 -29.29 -22.98
N ARG A 75 -13.14 -29.19 -22.44
CA ARG A 75 -14.29 -29.99 -22.90
C ARG A 75 -14.98 -29.34 -24.09
N LEU A 76 -15.26 -30.13 -25.13
CA LEU A 76 -16.01 -29.71 -26.30
C LEU A 76 -17.30 -30.52 -26.42
N PHE A 77 -18.44 -29.84 -26.38
CA PHE A 77 -19.76 -30.46 -26.33
C PHE A 77 -20.40 -30.51 -27.71
N LEU A 78 -20.78 -31.73 -28.12
CA LEU A 78 -21.48 -32.02 -29.37
C LEU A 78 -22.80 -32.73 -29.11
N SER A 79 -23.71 -32.65 -30.07
CA SER A 79 -24.91 -33.47 -30.14
C SER A 79 -25.02 -34.13 -31.51
N GLY A 80 -25.38 -35.41 -31.57
CA GLY A 80 -25.64 -36.14 -32.82
C GLY A 80 -26.22 -37.53 -32.59
N ARG A 81 -26.07 -38.45 -33.56
CA ARG A 81 -26.75 -39.76 -33.51
C ARG A 81 -26.25 -40.73 -32.44
N ARG A 82 -25.03 -40.54 -31.92
CA ARG A 82 -24.38 -41.48 -31.00
C ARG A 82 -24.01 -40.78 -29.71
N ILE A 83 -24.05 -41.52 -28.62
CA ILE A 83 -23.44 -41.11 -27.35
C ILE A 83 -22.02 -41.65 -27.34
N GLN A 84 -21.03 -40.76 -27.31
CA GLN A 84 -19.63 -41.16 -27.29
C GLN A 84 -18.74 -40.05 -26.74
N ARG A 85 -17.62 -40.46 -26.13
CA ARG A 85 -16.61 -39.56 -25.59
C ARG A 85 -15.26 -39.89 -26.23
N ARG A 86 -14.50 -38.88 -26.58
CA ARG A 86 -13.14 -39.04 -27.09
C ARG A 86 -12.22 -38.01 -26.48
N ARG A 87 -11.15 -38.49 -25.85
CA ARG A 87 -10.08 -37.64 -25.35
C ARG A 87 -8.93 -37.61 -26.34
N LEU A 88 -8.46 -36.41 -26.65
CA LEU A 88 -7.28 -36.10 -27.44
C LEU A 88 -6.42 -35.15 -26.61
N ARG A 89 -5.58 -35.72 -25.73
CA ARG A 89 -4.76 -34.97 -24.76
C ARG A 89 -5.62 -34.08 -23.82
N LEU A 90 -5.44 -32.76 -23.82
CA LEU A 90 -6.26 -31.83 -23.03
C LEU A 90 -7.67 -31.61 -23.60
N LEU A 91 -7.91 -31.92 -24.88
CA LEU A 91 -9.24 -31.81 -25.47
C LEU A 91 -10.06 -33.07 -25.18
N GLU A 92 -11.24 -32.88 -24.60
CA GLU A 92 -12.22 -33.95 -24.43
C GLU A 92 -13.51 -33.64 -25.17
N ILE A 93 -13.76 -34.37 -26.26
CA ILE A 93 -14.98 -34.23 -27.06
C ILE A 93 -16.06 -35.14 -26.48
N ILE A 94 -17.17 -34.53 -26.08
CA ILE A 94 -18.30 -35.21 -25.43
C ILE A 94 -19.52 -35.05 -26.34
N GLN A 95 -19.90 -36.14 -27.00
CA GLN A 95 -21.09 -36.18 -27.84
C GLN A 95 -22.26 -36.84 -27.13
N ASN A 96 -23.38 -36.13 -27.03
CA ASN A 96 -24.66 -36.67 -26.58
C ASN A 96 -25.58 -37.02 -27.76
N ALA A 97 -26.59 -37.84 -27.47
CA ALA A 97 -27.71 -38.06 -28.39
C ALA A 97 -28.45 -36.73 -28.60
N ALA A 98 -28.54 -36.30 -29.86
CA ALA A 98 -29.42 -35.22 -30.27
C ALA A 98 -30.88 -35.64 -30.04
N PRO A 99 -31.78 -34.70 -29.70
CA PRO A 99 -33.20 -35.01 -29.64
C PRO A 99 -33.78 -35.26 -31.04
N ASP A 100 -35.03 -35.71 -31.10
CA ASP A 100 -35.68 -36.11 -32.37
C ASP A 100 -35.90 -34.93 -33.32
N HIS A 101 -36.15 -33.73 -32.78
CA HIS A 101 -36.43 -32.51 -33.53
C HIS A 101 -35.50 -31.35 -33.09
N PRO A 102 -34.18 -31.48 -33.28
CA PRO A 102 -33.21 -30.50 -32.80
C PRO A 102 -33.37 -29.19 -33.56
N SER A 103 -33.37 -28.07 -32.85
CA SER A 103 -33.28 -26.75 -33.49
C SER A 103 -31.83 -26.31 -33.58
N VAL A 104 -31.30 -26.24 -34.81
CA VAL A 104 -29.92 -25.83 -35.10
C VAL A 104 -29.86 -24.50 -35.86
N ALA A 105 -28.72 -23.84 -35.80
CA ALA A 105 -28.37 -22.65 -36.56
C ALA A 105 -26.94 -22.81 -37.12
N GLN A 106 -26.56 -22.00 -38.11
CA GLN A 106 -25.18 -21.97 -38.61
C GLN A 106 -24.35 -20.91 -37.89
N ALA A 107 -23.13 -21.30 -37.50
CA ALA A 107 -22.09 -20.40 -37.02
C ALA A 107 -20.87 -20.43 -37.95
N ILE A 108 -20.09 -19.35 -37.97
CA ILE A 108 -18.80 -19.26 -38.64
C ILE A 108 -17.72 -19.29 -37.55
N VAL A 109 -16.70 -20.12 -37.74
CA VAL A 109 -15.55 -20.22 -36.85
C VAL A 109 -14.29 -19.94 -37.66
N ASP A 110 -13.44 -19.08 -37.12
CA ASP A 110 -12.06 -18.91 -37.57
C ASP A 110 -11.12 -19.30 -36.42
N ASP A 111 -10.23 -20.23 -36.71
CA ASP A 111 -9.20 -20.72 -35.77
C ASP A 111 -7.79 -20.36 -36.26
N GLY A 112 -7.66 -19.43 -37.21
CA GLY A 112 -6.39 -19.02 -37.82
C GLY A 112 -5.93 -19.92 -38.99
N MET A 113 -6.68 -20.98 -39.32
CA MET A 113 -6.49 -21.77 -40.55
C MET A 113 -7.56 -21.48 -41.62
N GLY A 114 -8.33 -20.41 -41.45
CA GLY A 114 -9.36 -19.95 -42.35
C GLY A 114 -10.78 -20.27 -41.86
N GLU A 115 -11.73 -19.44 -42.27
CA GLU A 115 -13.13 -19.55 -41.85
C GLU A 115 -13.80 -20.84 -42.33
N PHE A 116 -14.65 -21.42 -41.49
CA PHE A 116 -15.53 -22.52 -41.88
C PHE A 116 -16.86 -22.43 -41.13
N ARG A 117 -17.91 -22.99 -41.77
CA ARG A 117 -19.25 -23.07 -41.16
C ARG A 117 -19.42 -24.34 -40.35
N ILE A 118 -20.14 -24.26 -39.24
CA ILE A 118 -20.54 -25.41 -38.43
C ILE A 118 -21.96 -25.22 -37.90
N ASP A 119 -22.70 -26.32 -37.80
CA ASP A 119 -24.01 -26.30 -37.16
C ASP A 119 -23.86 -26.24 -35.64
N VAL A 120 -24.70 -25.44 -35.01
CA VAL A 120 -24.74 -25.24 -33.56
C VAL A 120 -26.17 -25.29 -33.06
N SER A 121 -26.39 -25.65 -31.79
CA SER A 121 -27.70 -25.50 -31.15
C SER A 121 -28.20 -24.06 -31.29
N SER A 122 -29.45 -23.87 -31.75
CA SER A 122 -30.08 -22.56 -31.80
C SER A 122 -30.19 -21.96 -30.39
N MET A 123 -30.46 -20.65 -30.25
CA MET A 123 -30.58 -20.04 -28.92
C MET A 123 -31.63 -20.72 -28.03
N ARG A 124 -32.79 -21.06 -28.60
CA ARG A 124 -33.84 -21.80 -27.88
C ARG A 124 -33.41 -23.20 -27.49
N GLN A 125 -32.73 -23.92 -28.40
CA GLN A 125 -32.21 -25.26 -28.14
C GLN A 125 -31.15 -25.24 -27.03
N ARG A 126 -30.21 -24.29 -27.08
CA ARG A 126 -29.18 -24.07 -26.04
C ARG A 126 -29.80 -23.78 -24.68
N PHE A 127 -30.84 -22.95 -24.66
CA PHE A 127 -31.52 -22.62 -23.41
C PHE A 127 -32.17 -23.84 -22.77
N LEU A 128 -32.86 -24.68 -23.57
CA LEU A 128 -33.41 -25.95 -23.08
C LEU A 128 -32.33 -26.94 -22.63
N GLU A 129 -31.21 -27.01 -23.34
CA GLU A 129 -30.07 -27.85 -22.96
C GLU A 129 -29.54 -27.50 -21.56
N ALA A 130 -29.63 -26.24 -21.12
CA ALA A 130 -29.19 -25.76 -19.81
C ALA A 130 -29.98 -26.35 -18.63
N PHE A 131 -31.18 -26.89 -18.88
CA PHE A 131 -32.07 -27.43 -17.84
C PHE A 131 -32.15 -28.95 -17.83
N ARG A 132 -31.37 -29.65 -18.66
CA ARG A 132 -31.33 -31.11 -18.68
C ARG A 132 -30.79 -31.65 -17.35
N LEU A 133 -31.58 -32.52 -16.70
CA LEU A 133 -31.20 -33.10 -15.42
C LEU A 133 -30.00 -34.04 -15.56
N ARG A 134 -29.06 -33.95 -14.60
CA ARG A 134 -27.86 -34.81 -14.51
C ARG A 134 -27.05 -34.87 -15.81
N SER A 135 -26.95 -33.75 -16.52
CA SER A 135 -26.28 -33.63 -17.81
C SER A 135 -25.04 -32.77 -17.70
N GLU A 136 -23.88 -33.29 -18.12
CA GLU A 136 -22.64 -32.49 -18.25
C GLU A 136 -22.81 -31.31 -19.21
N HIS A 137 -23.60 -31.50 -20.28
CA HIS A 137 -23.98 -30.43 -21.21
C HIS A 137 -24.73 -29.32 -20.47
N ALA A 138 -25.71 -29.66 -19.62
CA ALA A 138 -26.43 -28.65 -18.85
C ALA A 138 -25.51 -27.92 -17.85
N ALA A 139 -24.67 -28.69 -17.13
CA ALA A 139 -23.72 -28.14 -16.16
C ALA A 139 -22.66 -27.23 -16.79
N SER A 140 -22.36 -27.41 -18.09
CA SER A 140 -21.44 -26.52 -18.81
C SER A 140 -22.02 -25.12 -19.03
N ILE A 141 -23.35 -24.95 -19.01
CA ILE A 141 -24.01 -23.65 -19.12
C ILE A 141 -24.21 -23.07 -17.72
N GLY A 142 -23.22 -22.28 -17.29
CA GLY A 142 -23.26 -21.53 -16.04
C GLY A 142 -24.36 -20.47 -15.99
N GLU A 143 -24.59 -19.90 -14.81
CA GLU A 143 -25.67 -18.95 -14.55
C GLU A 143 -25.59 -17.69 -15.42
N THR A 144 -24.43 -17.05 -15.50
CA THR A 144 -24.20 -15.86 -16.35
C THR A 144 -24.45 -16.14 -17.83
N MET A 145 -24.05 -17.31 -18.32
CA MET A 145 -24.30 -17.73 -19.70
C MET A 145 -25.79 -17.96 -19.95
N ARG A 146 -26.49 -18.55 -18.97
CA ARG A 146 -27.93 -18.79 -19.02
C ARG A 146 -28.72 -17.48 -19.05
N GLU A 147 -28.36 -16.51 -18.21
CA GLU A 147 -28.94 -15.16 -18.20
C GLU A 147 -28.73 -14.44 -19.53
N ALA A 148 -27.53 -14.50 -20.10
CA ALA A 148 -27.24 -13.89 -21.40
C ALA A 148 -28.08 -14.51 -22.53
N ILE A 149 -28.26 -15.84 -22.53
CA ILE A 149 -29.14 -16.53 -23.50
C ILE A 149 -30.60 -16.10 -23.29
N ALA A 150 -31.06 -16.04 -22.04
CA ALA A 150 -32.43 -15.63 -21.71
C ALA A 150 -32.72 -14.19 -22.19
N ASN A 151 -31.84 -13.24 -21.87
CA ASN A 151 -31.99 -11.83 -22.28
C ASN A 151 -32.07 -11.69 -23.80
N ARG A 152 -31.24 -12.42 -24.54
CA ARG A 152 -31.25 -12.40 -26.00
C ARG A 152 -32.51 -13.04 -26.60
N LEU A 153 -33.05 -14.07 -25.96
CA LEU A 153 -34.33 -14.66 -26.35
C LEU A 153 -35.50 -13.70 -26.07
N ILE A 154 -35.49 -13.00 -24.94
CA ILE A 154 -36.49 -11.97 -24.62
C ILE A 154 -36.45 -10.85 -25.65
N GLU A 155 -35.26 -10.37 -26.01
CA GLU A 155 -35.08 -9.37 -27.06
C GLU A 155 -35.62 -9.87 -28.41
N GLN A 156 -35.28 -11.09 -28.80
CA GLN A 156 -35.70 -11.68 -30.07
C GLN A 156 -37.23 -11.88 -30.17
N TYR A 157 -37.90 -12.24 -29.07
CA TYR A 157 -39.33 -12.55 -29.03
C TYR A 157 -40.18 -11.44 -28.38
N GLY A 158 -39.57 -10.28 -28.10
CA GLY A 158 -40.21 -9.06 -27.60
C GLY A 158 -40.66 -9.08 -26.13
N SER A 159 -40.72 -10.23 -25.46
CA SER A 159 -41.12 -10.34 -24.05
C SER A 159 -40.68 -11.67 -23.41
N ALA A 160 -40.67 -11.71 -22.07
CA ALA A 160 -40.43 -12.94 -21.30
C ALA A 160 -41.44 -14.03 -21.62
N GLN A 161 -42.73 -13.68 -21.75
CA GLN A 161 -43.76 -14.62 -22.16
C GLN A 161 -43.54 -15.13 -23.59
N GLY A 162 -43.21 -14.25 -24.54
CA GLY A 162 -42.93 -14.64 -25.92
C GLY A 162 -41.71 -15.57 -26.04
N ALA A 163 -40.66 -15.31 -25.26
CA ALA A 163 -39.49 -16.18 -25.18
C ALA A 163 -39.82 -17.55 -24.55
N ALA A 164 -40.63 -17.56 -23.49
CA ALA A 164 -41.13 -18.78 -22.86
C ALA A 164 -41.96 -19.62 -23.84
N ASP A 165 -42.95 -19.03 -24.50
CA ASP A 165 -43.81 -19.71 -25.48
C ASP A 165 -43.00 -20.32 -26.64
N ALA A 166 -42.05 -19.55 -27.19
CA ALA A 166 -41.21 -19.99 -28.30
C ALA A 166 -40.27 -21.14 -27.91
N THR A 167 -39.76 -21.12 -26.67
CA THR A 167 -38.92 -22.18 -26.09
C THR A 167 -39.76 -23.41 -25.77
N TRP A 168 -40.97 -23.22 -25.23
CA TRP A 168 -41.92 -24.27 -24.90
C TRP A 168 -42.41 -25.05 -26.13
N ALA A 169 -42.64 -24.35 -27.25
CA ALA A 169 -42.97 -24.99 -28.51
C ALA A 169 -41.88 -25.98 -28.97
N LEU A 170 -40.61 -25.63 -28.81
CA LEU A 170 -39.48 -26.50 -29.12
C LEU A 170 -39.35 -27.65 -28.10
N ALA A 171 -39.61 -27.38 -26.81
CA ALA A 171 -39.62 -28.39 -25.77
C ALA A 171 -40.67 -29.48 -26.06
N ARG A 172 -41.88 -29.10 -26.47
CA ARG A 172 -42.94 -30.06 -26.85
C ARG A 172 -42.56 -30.91 -28.05
N ALA A 173 -41.98 -30.30 -29.08
CA ALA A 173 -41.52 -31.03 -30.27
C ALA A 173 -40.49 -32.12 -29.90
N ASN A 174 -39.63 -31.85 -28.93
CA ASN A 174 -38.62 -32.80 -28.45
C ASN A 174 -39.04 -33.65 -27.26
N GLN A 175 -40.29 -33.56 -26.80
CA GLN A 175 -40.79 -34.21 -25.57
C GLN A 175 -40.00 -33.84 -24.29
N TRP A 176 -39.39 -32.66 -24.25
CA TRP A 176 -38.58 -32.13 -23.14
C TRP A 176 -39.41 -31.27 -22.17
N TYR A 177 -40.50 -31.85 -21.65
CA TYR A 177 -41.49 -31.09 -20.86
C TYR A 177 -40.92 -30.49 -19.57
N ARG A 178 -40.00 -31.18 -18.89
CA ARG A 178 -39.39 -30.70 -17.64
C ARG A 178 -38.42 -29.55 -17.88
N GLU A 179 -37.60 -29.65 -18.92
CA GLU A 179 -36.70 -28.59 -19.36
C GLU A 179 -37.49 -27.36 -19.79
N GLY A 180 -38.62 -27.56 -20.48
CA GLY A 180 -39.59 -26.51 -20.77
C GLY A 180 -40.07 -25.81 -19.50
N GLU A 181 -40.50 -26.57 -18.48
CA GLU A 181 -41.04 -26.02 -17.21
C GLU A 181 -40.00 -25.18 -16.47
N HIS A 182 -38.76 -25.67 -16.43
CA HIS A 182 -37.68 -24.92 -15.82
C HIS A 182 -37.29 -23.67 -16.62
N ALA A 183 -37.29 -23.75 -17.96
CA ALA A 183 -37.03 -22.61 -18.82
C ALA A 183 -38.12 -21.53 -18.69
N GLU A 184 -39.40 -21.91 -18.69
CA GLU A 184 -40.52 -21.00 -18.47
C GLU A 184 -40.44 -20.34 -17.09
N ARG A 185 -40.18 -21.12 -16.04
CA ARG A 185 -40.00 -20.59 -14.68
C ARG A 185 -38.86 -19.59 -14.62
N PHE A 186 -37.75 -19.84 -15.32
CA PHE A 186 -36.62 -18.92 -15.37
C PHE A 186 -36.99 -17.59 -16.03
N PHE A 187 -37.76 -17.61 -17.13
CA PHE A 187 -38.21 -16.38 -17.78
C PHE A 187 -39.22 -15.58 -16.95
N LEU A 188 -40.18 -16.25 -16.31
CA LEU A 188 -41.29 -15.60 -15.62
C LEU A 188 -41.00 -15.27 -14.16
N ARG A 189 -40.03 -15.95 -13.56
CA ARG A 189 -39.55 -15.75 -12.18
C ARG A 189 -38.04 -15.88 -12.16
N PRO A 190 -37.31 -14.88 -12.70
CA PRO A 190 -35.85 -14.90 -12.64
C PRO A 190 -35.41 -15.02 -11.17
N PRO A 191 -34.37 -15.82 -10.86
CA PRO A 191 -33.84 -15.88 -9.51
C PRO A 191 -33.50 -14.47 -9.04
N LEU A 192 -33.78 -14.17 -7.76
CA LEU A 192 -33.32 -12.93 -7.14
C LEU A 192 -31.80 -12.86 -7.33
N THR A 193 -31.31 -11.82 -8.00
CA THR A 193 -29.88 -11.49 -8.04
C THR A 193 -29.43 -11.25 -6.61
N THR A 194 -28.99 -12.31 -5.95
CA THR A 194 -28.33 -12.20 -4.66
C THR A 194 -26.93 -11.73 -4.96
N GLU A 195 -26.64 -10.45 -4.68
CA GLU A 195 -25.25 -10.01 -4.59
C GLU A 195 -24.52 -11.02 -3.70
N PRO A 196 -23.41 -11.62 -4.17
CA PRO A 196 -22.68 -12.58 -3.37
C PRO A 196 -22.33 -11.93 -2.03
N ALA A 197 -22.57 -12.64 -0.92
CA ALA A 197 -22.24 -12.13 0.41
C ALA A 197 -20.78 -11.72 0.45
N ARG A 198 -20.52 -10.40 0.52
CA ARG A 198 -19.15 -9.89 0.61
C ARG A 198 -18.62 -10.15 2.00
N ASN A 199 -17.35 -10.52 2.09
CA ASN A 199 -16.66 -10.55 3.37
C ASN A 199 -16.64 -9.12 3.93
N GLY A 200 -17.36 -8.85 5.02
CA GLY A 200 -17.38 -7.52 5.64
C GLY A 200 -16.01 -7.07 6.17
N ALA A 201 -15.07 -8.02 6.31
CA ALA A 201 -13.67 -7.74 6.67
C ALA A 201 -12.82 -7.29 5.47
N ALA A 202 -13.37 -7.36 4.25
CA ALA A 202 -12.68 -6.89 3.05
C ALA A 202 -12.66 -5.34 2.99
N LEU A 203 -11.60 -4.84 2.39
CA LEU A 203 -11.26 -3.42 2.28
C LEU A 203 -10.75 -3.12 0.89
N ASP A 204 -11.12 -1.94 0.42
CA ASP A 204 -10.55 -1.30 -0.75
C ASP A 204 -10.42 0.18 -0.42
N LEU A 205 -9.17 0.62 -0.24
CA LEU A 205 -8.83 1.96 0.20
C LEU A 205 -8.00 2.65 -0.88
N ILE A 206 -8.43 3.83 -1.28
CA ILE A 206 -7.66 4.72 -2.14
C ILE A 206 -6.60 5.40 -1.29
N VAL A 207 -5.33 5.22 -1.65
CA VAL A 207 -4.21 5.97 -1.07
C VAL A 207 -3.88 7.10 -2.03
N ALA A 208 -3.83 8.32 -1.51
CA ALA A 208 -3.49 9.52 -2.28
C ALA A 208 -2.37 10.31 -1.60
N TRP A 209 -1.59 11.00 -2.42
CA TRP A 209 -0.46 11.83 -2.00
C TRP A 209 -0.63 13.25 -2.54
N HIS A 210 -0.64 14.23 -1.64
CA HIS A 210 -1.02 15.62 -1.96
C HIS A 210 -2.37 15.74 -2.70
N GLY A 211 -3.31 14.85 -2.38
CA GLY A 211 -4.66 14.83 -2.95
C GLY A 211 -4.81 14.07 -4.28
N ALA A 212 -3.71 13.66 -4.91
CA ALA A 212 -3.74 12.82 -6.12
C ALA A 212 -3.70 11.33 -5.75
N PRO A 213 -4.59 10.47 -6.28
CA PRO A 213 -4.51 9.03 -6.08
C PRO A 213 -3.16 8.45 -6.52
N LEU A 214 -2.58 7.60 -5.69
CA LEU A 214 -1.39 6.78 -5.98
C LEU A 214 -1.75 5.34 -6.31
N GLY A 215 -2.94 4.89 -5.94
CA GLY A 215 -3.41 3.51 -6.13
C GLY A 215 -4.33 3.03 -5.02
N ASN A 216 -4.59 1.73 -5.04
CA ASN A 216 -5.52 1.05 -4.15
C ASN A 216 -4.80 0.08 -3.21
N LEU A 217 -5.02 0.26 -1.91
CA LEU A 217 -4.66 -0.68 -0.86
C LEU A 217 -5.87 -1.55 -0.53
N THR A 218 -5.79 -2.84 -0.83
CA THR A 218 -6.88 -3.80 -0.63
C THR A 218 -6.53 -4.82 0.45
N HIS A 219 -7.55 -5.32 1.14
CA HIS A 219 -7.43 -6.48 2.04
C HIS A 219 -8.66 -7.36 1.85
N ASP A 220 -8.51 -8.64 1.55
CA ASP A 220 -9.66 -9.53 1.25
C ASP A 220 -10.22 -10.28 2.49
N GLY A 221 -9.62 -10.02 3.64
CA GLY A 221 -9.91 -10.70 4.90
C GLY A 221 -8.80 -11.66 5.33
N PHE A 222 -7.82 -11.90 4.45
CA PHE A 222 -6.65 -12.72 4.73
C PHE A 222 -5.35 -11.93 4.56
N GLU A 223 -5.20 -11.19 3.45
CA GLU A 223 -3.92 -10.53 3.14
C GLU A 223 -4.08 -9.12 2.56
N TRP A 224 -3.03 -8.31 2.71
CA TRP A 224 -2.93 -6.99 2.09
C TRP A 224 -2.37 -7.08 0.66
N ARG A 225 -2.90 -6.28 -0.26
CA ARG A 225 -2.36 -6.09 -1.62
C ARG A 225 -2.35 -4.62 -2.00
N TRP A 226 -1.21 -4.17 -2.53
CA TRP A 226 -1.05 -2.83 -3.08
C TRP A 226 -1.11 -2.86 -4.61
N ASN A 227 -2.05 -2.11 -5.18
CA ASN A 227 -2.17 -1.90 -6.62
C ASN A 227 -1.84 -0.44 -6.89
N ALA A 228 -0.64 -0.17 -7.39
CA ALA A 228 -0.23 1.18 -7.76
C ALA A 228 -0.94 1.63 -9.04
N ASP A 229 -1.26 2.92 -9.11
CA ASP A 229 -1.52 3.57 -10.39
C ASP A 229 -0.15 3.83 -11.06
N ASP A 230 -0.04 3.63 -12.38
CA ASP A 230 1.22 3.81 -13.15
C ASP A 230 1.72 5.28 -13.21
N GLN A 231 1.24 6.15 -12.32
CA GLN A 231 1.46 7.58 -12.31
C GLN A 231 2.18 8.01 -11.02
N GLY A 232 3.50 8.15 -11.08
CA GLY A 232 4.29 8.76 -9.99
C GLY A 232 5.54 7.98 -9.61
N PRO A 233 6.37 8.53 -8.71
CA PRO A 233 7.48 7.78 -8.12
C PRO A 233 6.96 6.65 -7.22
N PRO A 234 7.73 5.57 -7.04
CA PRO A 234 7.30 4.39 -6.27
C PRO A 234 7.41 4.62 -4.76
N LEU A 235 6.59 5.54 -4.23
CA LEU A 235 6.56 5.87 -2.80
C LEU A 235 6.05 4.70 -1.95
N VAL A 236 4.89 4.15 -2.31
CA VAL A 236 4.32 2.97 -1.65
C VAL A 236 4.81 1.72 -2.37
N ARG A 237 5.51 0.85 -1.64
CA ARG A 237 6.09 -0.39 -2.17
C ARG A 237 5.68 -1.57 -1.30
N GLN A 238 5.07 -2.59 -1.90
CA GLN A 238 4.83 -3.85 -1.23
C GLN A 238 6.09 -4.73 -1.30
N THR A 239 6.96 -4.59 -0.29
CA THR A 239 8.22 -5.34 -0.21
C THR A 239 8.03 -6.78 0.27
N THR A 240 6.96 -7.04 1.02
CA THR A 240 6.59 -8.39 1.50
C THR A 240 5.16 -8.70 1.05
N PRO A 241 4.95 -9.71 0.17
CA PRO A 241 3.62 -10.12 -0.28
C PRO A 241 2.69 -10.44 0.90
N GLY A 242 1.44 -9.99 0.79
CA GLY A 242 0.39 -10.22 1.77
C GLY A 242 0.47 -9.38 3.05
N LYS A 243 1.56 -8.64 3.27
CA LYS A 243 1.69 -7.69 4.39
C LYS A 243 1.40 -6.25 3.94
N LEU A 244 1.03 -5.43 4.92
CA LEU A 244 0.85 -4.00 4.73
C LEU A 244 2.17 -3.38 4.23
N PRO A 245 2.16 -2.52 3.19
CA PRO A 245 3.37 -1.85 2.71
C PRO A 245 4.09 -1.11 3.86
N PRO A 246 5.42 -1.23 4.01
CA PRO A 246 6.15 -0.63 5.14
C PRO A 246 5.96 0.88 5.27
N PHE A 247 5.86 1.60 4.16
CA PHE A 247 5.58 3.03 4.16
C PHE A 247 4.23 3.33 4.81
N ILE A 248 3.17 2.59 4.47
CA ILE A 248 1.85 2.78 5.08
C ILE A 248 1.87 2.39 6.56
N LEU A 249 2.53 1.27 6.90
CA LEU A 249 2.70 0.83 8.28
C LEU A 249 3.40 1.90 9.15
N SER A 250 4.42 2.57 8.61
CA SER A 250 5.16 3.62 9.34
C SER A 250 4.32 4.85 9.70
N LEU A 251 3.21 5.09 8.98
CA LEU A 251 2.30 6.21 9.21
C LEU A 251 1.30 5.93 10.36
N LEU A 252 1.14 4.67 10.75
CA LEU A 252 0.14 4.29 11.74
C LEU A 252 0.53 4.79 13.15
N PRO A 253 -0.45 5.19 13.98
CA PRO A 253 -0.24 5.50 15.39
C PRO A 253 0.45 4.38 16.17
N GLU A 254 1.16 4.78 17.22
CA GLU A 254 1.81 3.87 18.18
C GLU A 254 1.57 4.36 19.61
N GLY A 255 1.76 3.48 20.58
CA GLY A 255 1.85 3.85 22.00
C GLY A 255 0.59 4.53 22.51
N TRP A 256 0.69 5.77 22.99
CA TRP A 256 -0.47 6.46 23.59
C TRP A 256 -1.63 6.60 22.60
N LEU A 257 -1.39 7.07 21.37
CA LEU A 257 -2.48 7.30 20.42
C LEU A 257 -3.13 5.99 19.96
N GLU A 258 -2.34 4.95 19.75
CA GLU A 258 -2.84 3.59 19.48
C GLU A 258 -3.77 3.12 20.61
N SER A 259 -3.35 3.27 21.87
CA SER A 259 -4.16 2.89 23.03
C SER A 259 -5.46 3.69 23.16
N VAL A 260 -5.45 4.96 22.75
CA VAL A 260 -6.61 5.85 22.76
C VAL A 260 -7.62 5.47 21.68
N LEU A 261 -7.15 5.19 20.47
CA LEU A 261 -8.00 4.78 19.37
C LEU A 261 -8.62 3.41 19.64
N ASN A 262 -7.89 2.54 20.36
CA ASN A 262 -8.33 1.19 20.74
C ASN A 262 -8.81 0.38 19.52
N ASP A 263 -8.15 0.62 18.39
CA ASP A 263 -8.39 -0.10 17.15
C ASP A 263 -7.84 -1.52 17.29
N ARG A 264 -8.61 -2.51 16.82
CA ARG A 264 -8.27 -3.92 17.03
C ARG A 264 -7.11 -4.41 16.16
N ASP A 265 -6.94 -3.78 15.00
CA ASP A 265 -5.95 -4.11 13.99
C ASP A 265 -5.70 -2.93 13.03
N GLU A 266 -4.71 -3.07 12.16
CA GLU A 266 -4.32 -2.06 11.14
C GLU A 266 -5.50 -1.62 10.26
N ARG A 267 -6.46 -2.52 10.01
CA ARG A 267 -7.64 -2.26 9.18
C ARG A 267 -8.57 -1.26 9.86
N ALA A 268 -8.84 -1.44 11.14
CA ALA A 268 -9.65 -0.51 11.92
C ALA A 268 -8.99 0.87 11.95
N THR A 269 -7.68 0.93 12.18
CA THR A 269 -6.90 2.19 12.17
C THR A 269 -6.93 2.93 10.84
N LEU A 270 -6.83 2.21 9.72
CA LEU A 270 -6.91 2.80 8.39
C LEU A 270 -8.34 3.25 8.01
N ARG A 271 -9.39 2.69 8.64
CA ARG A 271 -10.77 3.20 8.50
C ARG A 271 -11.05 4.39 9.41
N SER A 272 -10.43 4.43 10.60
CA SER A 272 -10.71 5.44 11.63
C SER A 272 -10.01 6.78 11.37
N GLY A 273 -8.93 6.82 10.59
CA GLY A 273 -8.21 8.03 10.21
C GLY A 273 -8.07 8.20 8.70
N LYS A 274 -8.24 9.42 8.19
CA LYS A 274 -8.13 9.70 6.75
C LYS A 274 -6.87 10.44 6.33
N ARG A 275 -6.17 11.08 7.28
CA ARG A 275 -5.04 11.99 7.02
C ARG A 275 -3.82 11.56 7.83
N TYR A 276 -2.65 11.60 7.20
CA TYR A 276 -1.38 11.16 7.77
C TYR A 276 -0.27 12.16 7.44
N MET A 277 0.93 11.93 7.98
CA MET A 277 2.13 12.69 7.61
C MET A 277 2.36 12.68 6.09
N SER A 278 3.17 13.61 5.59
CA SER A 278 3.56 13.72 4.18
C SER A 278 2.42 13.97 3.20
N ASN A 279 1.31 14.58 3.66
CA ASN A 279 0.09 14.77 2.85
C ASN A 279 -0.46 13.45 2.28
N ILE A 280 -0.28 12.35 3.02
CA ILE A 280 -0.89 11.08 2.67
C ILE A 280 -2.32 11.05 3.19
N THR A 281 -3.24 10.68 2.31
CA THR A 281 -4.64 10.47 2.65
C THR A 281 -5.08 9.08 2.23
N ILE A 282 -5.82 8.40 3.10
CA ILE A 282 -6.31 7.04 2.86
C ILE A 282 -7.82 7.05 3.08
N VAL A 283 -8.59 6.73 2.03
CA VAL A 283 -10.05 6.88 2.03
C VAL A 283 -10.75 5.75 1.28
N GLU A 284 -12.00 5.46 1.62
CA GLU A 284 -12.81 4.45 0.92
C GLU A 284 -13.40 4.97 -0.40
N ARG A 285 -13.58 6.29 -0.54
CA ARG A 285 -14.25 6.90 -1.70
C ARG A 285 -13.47 8.10 -2.21
N ALA A 286 -13.33 8.21 -3.52
CA ALA A 286 -12.63 9.33 -4.17
C ALA A 286 -13.22 10.70 -3.81
N SER A 287 -14.55 10.78 -3.58
CA SER A 287 -15.23 12.01 -3.15
C SER A 287 -14.70 12.57 -1.82
N ASP A 288 -14.18 11.72 -0.95
CA ASP A 288 -13.68 12.14 0.35
C ASP A 288 -12.35 12.89 0.23
N LEU A 289 -11.54 12.64 -0.83
CA LEU A 289 -10.26 13.33 -1.05
C LEU A 289 -10.45 14.84 -1.18
N SER A 290 -11.43 15.27 -1.98
CA SER A 290 -11.70 16.70 -2.22
C SER A 290 -12.23 17.45 -0.99
N ALA A 291 -12.72 16.73 0.02
CA ALA A 291 -13.25 17.34 1.25
C ALA A 291 -12.16 17.59 2.30
N LEU A 292 -10.96 17.02 2.14
CA LEU A 292 -9.86 17.14 3.09
C LEU A 292 -8.95 18.31 2.70
N PRO A 293 -8.55 19.17 3.66
CA PRO A 293 -7.66 20.27 3.36
C PRO A 293 -6.23 19.75 3.08
N PRO A 294 -5.51 20.33 2.10
CA PRO A 294 -4.10 20.04 1.93
C PRO A 294 -3.28 20.66 3.06
N ASP A 295 -2.21 19.98 3.47
CA ASP A 295 -1.25 20.50 4.44
C ASP A 295 -0.23 21.36 3.70
N ILE A 296 -0.35 22.67 3.88
CA ILE A 296 0.59 23.65 3.34
C ILE A 296 0.96 24.62 4.46
N LEU A 297 2.26 24.78 4.68
CA LEU A 297 2.80 25.62 5.74
C LEU A 297 2.87 27.08 5.30
N LEU A 298 1.73 27.77 5.34
CA LEU A 298 1.62 29.18 4.95
C LEU A 298 2.06 30.15 6.05
N THR A 299 1.83 29.79 7.31
CA THR A 299 2.26 30.59 8.47
C THR A 299 3.48 29.95 9.12
N ARG A 300 4.60 30.68 9.15
CA ARG A 300 5.87 30.22 9.73
C ARG A 300 5.91 30.48 11.23
N LEU A 301 6.37 29.49 12.00
CA LEU A 301 6.47 29.56 13.46
C LEU A 301 7.38 30.70 13.95
N ASN A 302 8.47 30.96 13.22
CA ASN A 302 9.41 32.03 13.57
C ASN A 302 8.76 33.43 13.62
N GLY A 303 7.66 33.66 12.88
CA GLY A 303 6.91 34.92 12.94
C GLY A 303 6.19 35.14 14.26
N PHE A 304 5.95 34.07 15.03
CA PHE A 304 5.27 34.06 16.32
C PHE A 304 6.17 33.49 17.43
N THR A 305 7.48 33.68 17.29
CA THR A 305 8.46 33.20 18.28
C THR A 305 9.37 34.35 18.70
N ARG A 306 9.51 34.56 20.01
CA ARG A 306 10.46 35.51 20.59
C ARG A 306 11.21 34.83 21.72
N ASN A 307 12.54 34.91 21.71
CA ASN A 307 13.41 34.25 22.69
C ASN A 307 13.01 32.78 22.88
N THR A 308 12.77 32.09 21.76
CA THR A 308 12.34 30.67 21.65
C THR A 308 11.01 30.31 22.31
N VAL A 309 10.23 31.31 22.76
CA VAL A 309 8.89 31.15 23.31
C VAL A 309 7.86 31.57 22.26
N PHE A 310 6.79 30.79 22.13
CA PHE A 310 5.66 31.11 21.27
C PHE A 310 4.90 32.33 21.80
N THR A 311 4.66 33.31 20.94
CA THR A 311 4.01 34.59 21.29
C THR A 311 2.61 34.74 20.69
N GLY A 312 2.13 33.74 19.94
CA GLY A 312 0.76 33.72 19.43
C GLY A 312 -0.26 33.31 20.49
N GLN A 313 -1.50 33.09 20.07
CA GLN A 313 -2.58 32.67 20.96
C GLN A 313 -2.75 31.14 20.92
N TYR A 314 -2.54 30.47 22.05
CA TYR A 314 -2.86 29.04 22.18
C TYR A 314 -4.38 28.85 22.32
N ALA A 315 -4.97 28.10 21.38
CA ALA A 315 -6.38 27.73 21.33
C ALA A 315 -6.54 26.21 21.18
N GLY A 316 -5.67 25.44 21.85
CA GLY A 316 -5.71 23.99 21.93
C GLY A 316 -6.32 23.47 23.24
N PRO A 317 -6.30 22.14 23.46
CA PRO A 317 -6.80 21.55 24.70
C PRO A 317 -6.00 22.05 25.91
N GLY A 318 -6.71 22.37 26.99
CA GLY A 318 -6.18 22.55 28.34
C GLY A 318 -6.61 21.41 29.26
N ARG A 319 -6.44 21.57 30.58
CA ARG A 319 -7.05 20.68 31.58
C ARG A 319 -8.55 20.96 31.73
N GLY A 320 -8.94 22.24 31.68
CA GLY A 320 -10.32 22.68 31.92
C GLY A 320 -10.70 22.71 33.41
N ASP A 321 -11.98 22.95 33.71
CA ASP A 321 -12.49 23.15 35.09
C ASP A 321 -12.80 21.84 35.86
N LEU A 322 -12.85 20.70 35.15
CA LEU A 322 -13.09 19.38 35.73
C LEU A 322 -11.76 18.64 35.89
N GLU A 323 -11.60 17.89 36.98
CA GLU A 323 -10.41 17.09 37.35
C GLU A 323 -10.05 15.94 36.36
N GLN A 324 -10.56 15.97 35.14
CA GLN A 324 -10.33 14.98 34.09
C GLN A 324 -9.30 15.49 33.08
N SER A 325 -8.24 14.68 32.90
CA SER A 325 -6.93 15.06 32.37
C SER A 325 -6.92 15.64 30.95
N PHE A 326 -5.93 16.49 30.69
CA PHE A 326 -5.55 16.98 29.35
C PHE A 326 -5.52 15.87 28.29
N GLU A 327 -5.07 14.67 28.66
CA GLU A 327 -5.05 13.50 27.77
C GLU A 327 -6.44 13.10 27.28
N ARG A 328 -7.48 13.21 28.12
CA ARG A 328 -8.87 12.91 27.72
C ARG A 328 -9.39 13.91 26.69
N ASN A 329 -9.14 15.19 26.91
CA ASN A 329 -9.52 16.24 25.96
C ASN A 329 -8.77 16.07 24.62
N LEU A 330 -7.52 15.63 24.67
CA LEU A 330 -6.75 15.30 23.49
C LEU A 330 -7.26 14.01 22.80
N ALA A 331 -7.68 13.00 23.55
CA ALA A 331 -8.28 11.79 22.98
C ALA A 331 -9.54 12.10 22.17
N GLN A 332 -10.40 13.00 22.66
CA GLN A 332 -11.62 13.41 21.97
C GLN A 332 -11.35 14.04 20.60
N ILE A 333 -10.24 14.78 20.40
CA ILE A 333 -9.93 15.33 19.08
C ILE A 333 -9.62 14.22 18.06
N PHE A 334 -9.10 13.08 18.51
CA PHE A 334 -8.77 11.95 17.65
C PHE A 334 -9.98 11.04 17.37
N GLU A 335 -11.12 11.19 18.04
CA GLU A 335 -12.37 10.49 17.66
C GLU A 335 -12.85 10.91 16.27
N ARG A 336 -12.45 12.09 15.80
CA ARG A 336 -12.81 12.58 14.47
C ARG A 336 -11.89 12.01 13.39
N THR A 337 -12.49 11.55 12.29
CA THR A 337 -11.77 10.92 11.17
C THR A 337 -10.96 11.90 10.32
N ASP A 338 -11.28 13.18 10.37
CA ASP A 338 -10.58 14.28 9.69
C ASP A 338 -9.38 14.83 10.47
N THR A 339 -9.18 14.36 11.70
CA THR A 339 -7.98 14.66 12.51
C THR A 339 -6.80 13.84 12.00
N PRO A 340 -5.66 14.48 11.67
CA PRO A 340 -4.46 13.77 11.23
C PRO A 340 -3.97 12.74 12.25
N ARG A 341 -3.58 11.57 11.75
CA ARG A 341 -2.91 10.51 12.51
C ARG A 341 -1.40 10.68 12.37
N LEU A 342 -0.68 10.36 13.44
CA LEU A 342 0.77 10.48 13.51
C LEU A 342 1.35 9.39 14.41
N SER A 343 2.48 8.83 13.97
CA SER A 343 3.22 7.76 14.64
C SER A 343 4.02 8.28 15.85
N GLY A 344 4.43 7.37 16.73
CA GLY A 344 5.33 7.58 17.86
C GLY A 344 4.66 7.44 19.23
N VAL A 345 5.43 6.99 20.23
CA VAL A 345 4.91 6.55 21.53
C VAL A 345 4.40 7.69 22.42
N GLN A 346 5.02 8.87 22.29
CA GLN A 346 4.73 10.05 23.12
C GLN A 346 3.41 10.71 22.72
N ILE A 347 2.76 11.34 23.70
CA ILE A 347 1.57 12.17 23.48
C ILE A 347 1.93 13.32 22.54
N LYS A 348 1.11 13.53 21.50
CA LYS A 348 1.31 14.58 20.50
C LYS A 348 -0.02 15.00 19.90
N ALA A 349 -0.13 16.28 19.53
CA ALA A 349 -1.33 16.85 18.94
C ALA A 349 -1.02 17.46 17.56
N PRO A 350 -1.81 17.16 16.52
CA PRO A 350 -1.70 17.83 15.24
C PRO A 350 -2.31 19.23 15.33
N MET A 351 -1.54 20.26 14.99
CA MET A 351 -1.93 21.66 15.13
C MET A 351 -1.88 22.44 13.81
N PHE A 352 -2.68 23.49 13.76
CA PHE A 352 -2.73 24.50 12.72
C PHE A 352 -2.43 25.88 13.33
N LEU A 353 -1.46 26.59 12.75
CA LEU A 353 -1.16 27.98 13.06
C LEU A 353 -1.74 28.90 11.97
N SER A 354 -2.74 29.71 12.32
CA SER A 354 -3.35 30.68 11.40
C SER A 354 -2.53 31.96 11.26
N ALA A 355 -2.84 32.76 10.22
CA ALA A 355 -2.10 33.99 9.89
C ALA A 355 -2.16 35.07 10.99
N ASP A 356 -3.17 35.03 11.86
CA ASP A 356 -3.32 35.91 13.02
C ASP A 356 -2.52 35.44 14.26
N GLY A 357 -1.84 34.29 14.17
CA GLY A 357 -1.07 33.71 15.27
C GLY A 357 -1.85 32.77 16.18
N THR A 358 -3.08 32.40 15.85
CA THR A 358 -3.84 31.43 16.63
C THR A 358 -3.36 30.00 16.36
N LEU A 359 -2.96 29.27 17.40
CA LEU A 359 -2.57 27.86 17.33
C LEU A 359 -3.73 26.98 17.82
N SER A 360 -4.31 26.18 16.92
CA SER A 360 -5.52 25.36 17.20
C SER A 360 -5.34 23.92 16.72
N PRO A 361 -6.11 22.94 17.24
CA PRO A 361 -6.07 21.57 16.73
C PRO A 361 -6.42 21.51 15.23
N SER A 362 -5.72 20.64 14.49
CA SER A 362 -5.82 20.52 13.04
C SER A 362 -7.05 19.72 12.57
N ILE A 363 -8.22 20.02 13.11
CA ILE A 363 -9.48 19.35 12.80
C ILE A 363 -10.14 20.04 11.61
N GLY A 364 -10.25 19.37 10.46
CA GLY A 364 -10.78 19.98 9.23
C GLY A 364 -9.96 21.18 8.74
N ARG A 365 -8.72 21.33 9.23
CA ARG A 365 -7.77 22.40 8.91
C ARG A 365 -6.43 21.80 8.44
N PRO A 366 -5.58 22.56 7.74
CA PRO A 366 -4.23 22.12 7.38
C PRO A 366 -3.40 21.75 8.62
N PHE A 367 -2.71 20.62 8.57
CA PHE A 367 -1.83 20.16 9.64
C PHE A 367 -0.43 20.71 9.42
N THR A 368 -0.06 21.75 10.15
CA THR A 368 1.18 22.50 9.88
C THR A 368 2.22 22.36 10.98
N HIS A 369 1.80 22.07 12.21
CA HIS A 369 2.70 21.99 13.36
C HIS A 369 2.33 20.82 14.27
N ILE A 370 3.31 20.25 14.95
CA ILE A 370 3.12 19.18 15.93
C ILE A 370 3.35 19.79 17.32
N LEU A 371 2.35 19.70 18.20
CA LEU A 371 2.49 20.06 19.60
C LEU A 371 2.82 18.82 20.42
N LYS A 372 3.92 18.88 21.16
CA LYS A 372 4.41 17.84 22.06
C LYS A 372 4.25 18.31 23.51
N PRO A 373 3.16 17.94 24.18
CA PRO A 373 2.92 18.30 25.57
C PRO A 373 3.91 17.60 26.52
N ALA A 374 3.96 18.10 27.75
CA ALA A 374 4.72 17.47 28.83
C ALA A 374 4.25 16.03 29.07
N GLY A 375 5.21 15.13 29.28
CA GLY A 375 4.91 13.76 29.70
C GLY A 375 4.43 13.68 31.15
N THR A 376 4.07 12.48 31.58
CA THR A 376 3.66 12.18 32.96
C THR A 376 4.68 11.27 33.65
N GLY A 377 4.65 11.20 34.98
CA GLY A 377 5.42 10.20 35.73
C GLY A 377 6.93 10.46 35.75
N GLY A 378 7.35 11.73 35.79
CA GLY A 378 8.76 12.12 35.80
C GLY A 378 9.30 12.55 34.42
N PHE A 379 8.45 12.59 33.40
CA PHE A 379 8.78 13.02 32.03
C PHE A 379 8.23 14.42 31.70
N GLU A 380 7.92 15.23 32.71
CA GLU A 380 7.32 16.57 32.54
C GLU A 380 8.27 17.53 31.80
N ALA A 381 9.59 17.34 31.94
CA ALA A 381 10.61 18.14 31.28
C ALA A 381 10.90 17.72 29.82
N LEU A 382 10.23 16.69 29.30
CA LEU A 382 10.50 16.14 27.96
C LEU A 382 10.48 17.18 26.84
N PRO A 383 9.47 18.09 26.74
CA PRO A 383 9.44 19.11 25.70
C PRO A 383 10.65 20.05 25.73
N VAL A 384 11.14 20.33 26.94
CA VAL A 384 12.25 21.25 27.20
C VAL A 384 13.58 20.62 26.82
N ILE A 385 13.78 19.36 27.20
CA ILE A 385 15.00 18.61 26.87
C ILE A 385 15.07 18.36 25.37
N GLU A 386 13.94 18.07 24.72
CA GLU A 386 13.89 17.96 23.26
C GLU A 386 14.21 19.31 22.58
N TRP A 387 13.60 20.41 23.04
CA TRP A 387 13.93 21.75 22.54
C TRP A 387 15.42 22.05 22.66
N GLN A 388 16.03 21.80 23.82
CA GLN A 388 17.44 22.07 24.05
C GLN A 388 18.33 21.20 23.14
N SER A 389 17.95 19.95 22.92
CA SER A 389 18.65 19.03 22.01
C SER A 389 18.60 19.54 20.57
N LEU A 390 17.44 19.99 20.09
CA LEU A 390 17.29 20.57 18.76
C LEU A 390 18.02 21.91 18.62
N ALA A 391 18.00 22.76 19.66
CA ALA A 391 18.74 24.02 19.68
C ALA A 391 20.25 23.80 19.61
N LEU A 392 20.79 22.85 20.38
CA LEU A 392 22.19 22.45 20.29
C LEU A 392 22.52 21.86 18.92
N GLY A 393 21.65 21.03 18.34
CA GLY A 393 21.83 20.47 17.01
C GLY A 393 21.87 21.55 15.92
N SER A 394 20.95 22.51 15.97
CA SER A 394 20.92 23.66 15.06
C SER A 394 22.22 24.48 15.15
N ALA A 395 22.65 24.82 16.37
CA ALA A 395 23.90 25.54 16.62
C ALA A 395 25.15 24.73 16.21
N ALA A 396 25.06 23.40 16.21
CA ALA A 396 26.09 22.48 15.73
C ALA A 396 26.08 22.28 14.19
N GLY A 397 25.18 22.96 13.47
CA GLY A 397 25.13 22.98 12.00
C GLY A 397 24.18 21.95 11.37
N PHE A 398 23.34 21.27 12.15
CA PHE A 398 22.27 20.44 11.59
C PHE A 398 21.12 21.31 11.08
N LYS A 399 20.50 20.90 9.97
CA LYS A 399 19.16 21.40 9.62
C LYS A 399 18.18 20.86 10.66
N THR A 400 17.40 21.73 11.29
CA THR A 400 16.34 21.40 12.25
C THR A 400 15.03 22.09 11.84
N PRO A 401 13.86 21.55 12.20
CA PRO A 401 12.62 22.32 12.09
C PRO A 401 12.66 23.55 12.98
N ALA A 402 11.84 24.55 12.65
CA ALA A 402 11.58 25.64 13.58
C ALA A 402 10.82 25.09 14.80
N THR A 403 11.22 25.53 15.99
CA THR A 403 10.62 25.09 17.25
C THR A 403 10.39 26.25 18.20
N ALA A 404 9.34 26.16 19.01
CA ALA A 404 9.08 27.12 20.09
C ALA A 404 8.50 26.40 21.31
N LEU A 405 8.85 26.86 22.50
CA LEU A 405 8.17 26.45 23.73
C LEU A 405 6.85 27.21 23.84
N VAL A 406 5.76 26.47 24.04
CA VAL A 406 4.41 27.02 24.18
C VAL A 406 4.06 27.10 25.66
N PRO A 407 3.79 28.31 26.20
CA PRO A 407 3.18 28.44 27.52
C PRO A 407 1.80 27.78 27.51
N MET A 408 1.63 26.74 28.33
CA MET A 408 0.39 25.99 28.40
C MET A 408 -0.54 26.58 29.46
N PRO A 409 -1.88 26.51 29.27
CA PRO A 409 -2.84 26.98 30.27
C PRO A 409 -2.84 26.12 31.54
N ASP A 410 -3.61 26.52 32.55
CA ASP A 410 -3.91 25.73 33.75
C ASP A 410 -2.68 25.30 34.57
N GLY A 411 -1.60 26.09 34.52
CA GLY A 411 -0.35 25.81 35.20
C GLY A 411 0.37 24.56 34.68
N MET A 412 0.02 24.09 33.49
CA MET A 412 0.71 22.97 32.86
C MET A 412 2.15 23.34 32.49
N PRO A 413 3.09 22.38 32.54
CA PRO A 413 4.43 22.59 32.02
C PRO A 413 4.38 22.95 30.52
N PRO A 414 5.39 23.68 30.01
CA PRO A 414 5.42 24.10 28.61
C PRO A 414 5.43 22.91 27.66
N ALA A 415 4.75 23.05 26.53
CA ALA A 415 4.81 22.12 25.42
C ALA A 415 5.85 22.56 24.38
N LEU A 416 6.30 21.64 23.53
CA LEU A 416 7.18 21.94 22.40
C LEU A 416 6.34 21.95 21.12
N LEU A 417 6.33 23.07 20.43
CA LEU A 417 5.73 23.19 19.10
C LEU A 417 6.81 23.05 18.05
N VAL A 418 6.60 22.12 17.12
CA VAL A 418 7.51 21.82 16.02
C VAL A 418 6.82 22.12 14.69
N GLU A 419 7.46 22.92 13.86
CA GLU A 419 7.02 23.20 12.50
C GLU A 419 7.31 21.99 11.59
N ARG A 420 6.31 21.54 10.83
CA ARG A 420 6.48 20.42 9.89
C ARG A 420 7.40 20.81 8.74
N PHE A 421 8.29 19.89 8.35
CA PHE A 421 9.24 20.07 7.25
C PHE A 421 8.96 19.13 6.06
N ASP A 422 8.00 18.23 6.20
CA ASP A 422 7.56 17.26 5.18
C ASP A 422 6.41 17.80 4.31
N ILE A 423 6.18 19.12 4.36
CA ILE A 423 5.13 19.82 3.63
C ILE A 423 5.67 21.09 2.98
N ARG A 424 5.05 21.46 1.86
CA ARG A 424 5.40 22.64 1.08
C ARG A 424 5.02 23.93 1.81
N THR A 425 5.78 25.00 1.52
CA THR A 425 5.75 26.26 2.30
C THR A 425 5.09 27.42 1.56
N SER A 426 4.57 27.18 0.36
CA SER A 426 3.83 28.17 -0.42
C SER A 426 2.80 27.49 -1.34
N LEU A 427 1.86 28.27 -1.87
CA LEU A 427 0.86 27.75 -2.82
C LEU A 427 1.43 27.57 -4.24
N GLU A 428 2.46 28.35 -4.56
CA GLU A 428 3.22 28.31 -5.80
C GLU A 428 4.13 27.08 -5.85
N ASP A 429 4.64 26.64 -4.69
CA ASP A 429 5.39 25.40 -4.55
C ASP A 429 4.50 24.19 -4.91
N LYS A 430 4.92 23.47 -5.95
CA LYS A 430 4.24 22.27 -6.45
C LYS A 430 4.98 20.98 -6.10
N HIS A 431 6.13 21.05 -5.43
CA HIS A 431 6.85 19.84 -5.09
C HIS A 431 6.00 18.94 -4.18
N LEU A 432 6.13 17.64 -4.41
CA LEU A 432 5.50 16.60 -3.61
C LEU A 432 6.56 16.07 -2.65
N LEU A 433 6.35 16.32 -1.35
CA LEU A 433 7.27 15.92 -0.29
C LEU A 433 6.75 14.66 0.41
N ALA A 434 7.65 13.73 0.72
CA ALA A 434 7.39 12.57 1.56
C ALA A 434 8.54 12.32 2.54
N LEU A 435 8.18 11.93 3.77
CA LEU A 435 9.08 11.53 4.83
C LEU A 435 8.98 10.02 4.99
N GLU A 436 10.05 9.29 4.69
CA GLU A 436 10.11 7.84 4.85
C GLU A 436 11.14 7.48 5.92
N ASP A 437 10.71 6.83 7.00
CA ASP A 437 11.58 6.43 8.10
C ASP A 437 12.42 5.17 7.78
N PHE A 438 13.52 4.94 8.51
CA PHE A 438 14.37 3.77 8.23
C PHE A 438 13.76 2.43 8.66
N CYS A 439 12.65 2.39 9.41
CA CYS A 439 11.88 1.15 9.56
C CYS A 439 11.25 0.78 8.21
N SER A 440 10.60 1.74 7.55
CA SER A 440 10.03 1.56 6.21
C SER A 440 11.11 1.19 5.18
N VAL A 441 12.18 1.98 5.09
CA VAL A 441 13.28 1.75 4.13
C VAL A 441 13.89 0.35 4.27
N LEU A 442 14.05 -0.13 5.50
CA LEU A 442 14.68 -1.43 5.79
C LEU A 442 13.69 -2.59 5.82
N GLY A 443 12.38 -2.35 5.68
CA GLY A 443 11.32 -3.35 5.83
C GLY A 443 11.28 -3.95 7.24
N VAL A 444 11.63 -3.17 8.26
CA VAL A 444 11.63 -3.57 9.67
C VAL A 444 10.29 -3.14 10.28
N PRO A 445 9.56 -4.02 10.99
CA PRO A 445 8.31 -3.65 11.62
C PRO A 445 8.57 -2.66 12.76
N THR A 446 7.57 -1.86 13.07
CA THR A 446 7.64 -0.76 14.04
C THR A 446 8.11 -1.21 15.43
N GLU A 447 7.69 -2.39 15.89
CA GLU A 447 8.07 -2.97 17.19
C GLU A 447 9.57 -3.27 17.27
N ALA A 448 10.21 -3.48 16.11
CA ALA A 448 11.63 -3.74 15.96
C ALA A 448 12.42 -2.47 15.59
N LYS A 449 11.90 -1.27 15.89
CA LYS A 449 12.57 0.01 15.58
C LYS A 449 13.97 0.18 16.20
N TYR A 450 14.29 -0.58 17.24
CA TYR A 450 15.62 -0.62 17.87
C TYR A 450 16.56 -1.66 17.20
N ASP A 451 16.06 -2.53 16.33
CA ASP A 451 16.82 -3.60 15.66
C ASP A 451 17.54 -3.08 14.40
N GLY A 452 18.47 -2.16 14.62
CA GLY A 452 19.27 -1.53 13.57
C GLY A 452 20.68 -1.15 14.02
N THR A 453 21.50 -0.74 13.06
CA THR A 453 22.83 -0.18 13.32
C THR A 453 23.10 0.98 12.37
N MET A 454 24.05 1.84 12.74
CA MET A 454 24.48 2.97 11.90
C MET A 454 25.01 2.51 10.53
N GLU A 455 25.70 1.37 10.48
CA GLU A 455 26.19 0.77 9.24
C GLU A 455 25.05 0.31 8.34
N ARG A 456 23.97 -0.24 8.92
CA ARG A 456 22.79 -0.68 8.18
C ARG A 456 22.06 0.52 7.56
N ILE A 457 21.93 1.62 8.32
CA ILE A 457 21.39 2.90 7.81
C ILE A 457 22.26 3.42 6.66
N ALA A 458 23.57 3.60 6.89
CA ALA A 458 24.48 4.14 5.87
C ALA A 458 24.50 3.30 4.58
N ARG A 459 24.43 1.97 4.70
CA ARG A 459 24.37 1.06 3.56
C ARG A 459 23.06 1.19 2.78
N ALA A 460 21.93 1.29 3.46
CA ALA A 460 20.61 1.43 2.83
C ALA A 460 20.40 2.82 2.20
N LEU A 461 20.94 3.86 2.84
CA LEU A 461 20.90 5.25 2.38
C LEU A 461 21.66 5.47 1.06
N ARG A 462 22.86 4.91 0.94
CA ARG A 462 23.79 5.20 -0.16
C ARG A 462 23.19 5.02 -1.56
N PRO A 463 22.46 3.94 -1.90
CA PRO A 463 21.86 3.78 -3.23
C PRO A 463 20.58 4.62 -3.44
N LEU A 464 19.97 5.16 -2.38
CA LEU A 464 18.73 5.93 -2.45
C LEU A 464 18.99 7.43 -2.54
N SER A 465 20.02 7.92 -1.85
CA SER A 465 20.32 9.35 -1.75
C SER A 465 20.75 9.95 -3.10
N THR A 466 20.29 11.18 -3.36
CA THR A 466 20.78 11.99 -4.49
C THR A 466 22.10 12.70 -4.20
N SER A 467 22.61 12.64 -2.97
CA SER A 467 23.95 13.09 -2.57
C SER A 467 24.55 12.13 -1.53
N PRO A 468 24.95 10.90 -1.93
CA PRO A 468 25.28 9.84 -1.00
C PRO A 468 26.42 10.16 -0.04
N GLU A 469 27.47 10.82 -0.52
CA GLU A 469 28.64 11.16 0.28
C GLU A 469 28.29 12.14 1.40
N GLU A 470 27.52 13.18 1.09
CA GLU A 470 27.07 14.18 2.07
C GLU A 470 26.14 13.55 3.10
N ASP A 471 25.23 12.68 2.66
CA ASP A 471 24.22 12.09 3.53
C ASP A 471 24.81 10.99 4.42
N VAL A 472 25.77 10.20 3.93
CA VAL A 472 26.51 9.24 4.77
C VAL A 472 27.38 9.98 5.79
N LEU A 473 27.98 11.12 5.41
CA LEU A 473 28.68 12.00 6.35
C LEU A 473 27.72 12.58 7.40
N LEU A 474 26.48 12.87 7.01
CA LEU A 474 25.45 13.30 7.95
C LEU A 474 25.05 12.18 8.91
N VAL A 475 24.99 10.91 8.48
CA VAL A 475 24.77 9.76 9.39
C VAL A 475 25.91 9.65 10.42
N LEU A 476 27.18 9.85 10.01
CA LEU A 476 28.30 9.95 10.95
C LEU A 476 28.06 11.08 11.96
N LYS A 477 27.73 12.28 11.50
CA LYS A 477 27.46 13.42 12.38
C LYS A 477 26.29 13.16 13.32
N ARG A 478 25.19 12.54 12.85
CA ARG A 478 24.03 12.16 13.67
C ARG A 478 24.40 11.16 14.76
N SER A 479 25.17 10.14 14.41
CA SER A 479 25.63 9.14 15.39
C SER A 479 26.51 9.77 16.48
N LEU A 480 27.41 10.67 16.10
CA LEU A 480 28.28 11.37 17.04
C LEU A 480 27.48 12.35 17.90
N PHE A 481 26.55 13.09 17.31
CA PHE A 481 25.69 14.00 18.05
C PHE A 481 24.85 13.26 19.09
N ALA A 482 24.17 12.17 18.70
CA ALA A 482 23.38 11.34 19.61
C ALA A 482 24.23 10.77 20.76
N TRP A 483 25.47 10.35 20.46
CA TRP A 483 26.42 10.00 21.52
C TRP A 483 26.73 11.18 22.42
N LEU A 484 27.12 12.35 21.90
CA LEU A 484 27.54 13.47 22.75
C LEU A 484 26.41 14.00 23.63
N ILE A 485 25.17 14.05 23.14
CA ILE A 485 24.02 14.50 23.93
C ILE A 485 23.40 13.40 24.79
N ALA A 486 23.87 12.16 24.70
CA ALA A 486 23.23 11.02 25.37
C ALA A 486 21.78 10.77 24.97
N ASP A 487 21.55 10.70 23.66
CA ASP A 487 20.28 10.31 23.07
C ASP A 487 20.17 8.79 22.97
N GLY A 488 19.44 8.23 23.93
CA GLY A 488 19.09 6.80 23.96
C GLY A 488 17.82 6.44 23.22
N ASP A 489 17.14 7.39 22.56
CA ASP A 489 15.91 7.13 21.80
C ASP A 489 16.05 7.38 20.28
N MET A 490 17.25 7.70 19.80
CA MET A 490 17.55 7.80 18.36
C MET A 490 17.53 6.42 17.66
N HIS A 491 16.33 5.88 17.46
CA HIS A 491 16.04 4.60 16.80
C HIS A 491 15.72 4.76 15.30
N LEU A 492 15.42 3.67 14.58
CA LEU A 492 15.21 3.69 13.13
C LEU A 492 14.10 4.65 12.66
N LYS A 493 13.08 4.94 13.48
CA LYS A 493 12.04 5.91 13.12
C LYS A 493 12.43 7.39 13.30
N ASN A 494 13.52 7.69 14.01
CA ASN A 494 14.06 9.05 14.19
C ASN A 494 15.16 9.37 13.17
N MET A 495 15.40 8.41 12.26
CA MET A 495 16.20 8.58 11.06
C MET A 495 15.25 8.41 9.88
N ALA A 496 15.26 9.36 8.95
CA ALA A 496 14.35 9.33 7.81
C ALA A 496 14.96 9.96 6.56
N LEU A 497 14.39 9.63 5.42
CA LEU A 497 14.62 10.27 4.13
C LEU A 497 13.52 11.31 3.88
N LEU A 498 13.91 12.48 3.42
CA LEU A 498 13.02 13.46 2.81
C LEU A 498 13.13 13.30 1.29
N GLU A 499 12.06 12.80 0.70
CA GLU A 499 11.90 12.57 -0.72
C GLU A 499 11.07 13.69 -1.34
N ILE A 500 11.50 14.17 -2.50
CA ILE A 500 10.88 15.27 -3.22
C ILE A 500 10.68 14.83 -4.66
N ALA A 501 9.49 15.02 -5.20
CA ALA A 501 9.19 14.80 -6.61
C ALA A 501 8.53 16.04 -7.23
N GLU A 502 8.76 16.22 -8.53
CA GLU A 502 7.97 17.16 -9.33
C GLU A 502 6.59 16.55 -9.64
N PRO A 503 5.53 17.37 -9.75
CA PRO A 503 4.23 16.91 -10.22
C PRO A 503 4.34 16.15 -11.56
N GLY A 504 3.73 14.96 -11.62
CA GLY A 504 3.73 14.12 -12.83
C GLY A 504 5.06 13.42 -13.14
N SER A 505 6.09 13.58 -12.30
CA SER A 505 7.33 12.82 -12.42
C SER A 505 7.12 11.36 -12.00
N THR A 506 7.80 10.43 -12.67
CA THR A 506 7.87 9.01 -12.27
C THR A 506 9.05 8.72 -11.34
N GLN A 507 9.82 9.74 -10.96
CA GLN A 507 11.03 9.64 -10.14
C GLN A 507 11.09 10.79 -9.13
N PHE A 508 11.75 10.54 -8.00
CA PHE A 508 12.10 11.60 -7.05
C PHE A 508 13.20 12.48 -7.65
N SER A 509 13.01 13.80 -7.61
CA SER A 509 14.02 14.78 -8.00
C SER A 509 15.09 14.96 -6.91
N SER A 510 14.75 14.67 -5.65
CA SER A 510 15.68 14.69 -4.52
C SER A 510 15.30 13.64 -3.48
N VAL A 511 16.29 12.90 -2.99
CA VAL A 511 16.16 11.98 -1.86
C VAL A 511 17.33 12.27 -0.93
N ARG A 512 17.05 12.85 0.23
CA ARG A 512 18.09 13.32 1.16
C ARG A 512 17.77 12.88 2.58
N MET A 513 18.78 12.78 3.44
CA MET A 513 18.52 12.62 4.88
C MET A 513 17.67 13.79 5.41
N ALA A 514 16.63 13.46 6.18
CA ALA A 514 15.72 14.42 6.77
C ALA A 514 16.43 15.35 7.79
N PRO A 515 15.86 16.53 8.09
CA PRO A 515 16.28 17.37 9.22
C PRO A 515 16.38 16.63 10.55
N LEU A 516 17.08 17.19 11.54
CA LEU A 516 17.17 16.66 12.89
C LEU A 516 15.86 16.94 13.61
N TYR A 517 15.16 15.89 14.01
CA TYR A 517 13.91 15.90 14.76
C TYR A 517 13.96 14.81 15.84
N ASP A 518 13.09 14.91 16.84
CA ASP A 518 12.93 13.94 17.93
C ASP A 518 14.25 13.56 18.63
N ALA A 519 15.18 14.51 18.74
CA ALA A 519 16.43 14.34 19.47
C ALA A 519 16.22 14.68 20.94
N VAL A 520 16.66 13.81 21.85
CA VAL A 520 16.40 13.98 23.28
C VAL A 520 17.54 13.41 24.11
N THR A 521 17.99 14.13 25.14
CA THR A 521 18.91 13.56 26.14
C THR A 521 18.11 12.68 27.10
N THR A 522 18.21 11.35 26.98
CA THR A 522 17.40 10.44 27.79
C THR A 522 17.91 10.28 29.22
N ARG A 523 19.23 10.43 29.42
CA ARG A 523 19.89 10.17 30.72
C ARG A 523 19.54 11.11 31.87
N VAL A 524 18.79 12.19 31.60
CA VAL A 524 18.28 13.10 32.64
C VAL A 524 16.97 12.59 33.25
N PHE A 525 16.27 11.66 32.60
CA PHE A 525 14.98 11.17 33.08
C PHE A 525 15.12 10.02 34.09
N PRO A 526 14.16 9.88 35.03
CA PRO A 526 14.19 8.83 36.03
C PRO A 526 14.24 7.43 35.42
N ARG A 527 15.09 6.56 35.99
CA ARG A 527 15.34 5.18 35.55
C ARG A 527 16.10 5.05 34.22
N LEU A 528 16.48 6.17 33.59
CA LEU A 528 17.24 6.21 32.35
C LEU A 528 18.67 6.75 32.56
N GLU A 529 19.15 6.85 33.79
CA GLU A 529 20.45 7.47 34.11
C GLU A 529 21.65 6.71 33.50
N LYS A 530 21.44 5.44 33.12
CA LYS A 530 22.40 4.55 32.45
C LYS A 530 21.97 4.17 31.05
N ASP A 531 21.03 4.89 30.47
CA ASP A 531 20.54 4.63 29.13
C ASP A 531 21.66 4.76 28.09
N ARG A 532 21.53 3.98 27.02
CA ARG A 532 22.58 3.76 26.01
C ARG A 532 22.08 4.19 24.65
N MET A 533 22.98 4.35 23.68
CA MET A 533 22.54 4.66 22.32
C MET A 533 21.60 3.56 21.79
N ALA A 534 20.45 3.97 21.25
CA ALA A 534 19.47 3.06 20.67
C ALA A 534 20.05 2.23 19.52
N LEU A 535 20.77 2.86 18.61
CA LEU A 535 21.38 2.20 17.44
C LEU A 535 22.87 2.04 17.64
N LYS A 536 23.34 0.80 17.48
CA LYS A 536 24.75 0.46 17.66
C LYS A 536 25.62 1.04 16.56
N LEU A 537 26.87 1.31 16.93
CA LEU A 537 27.97 1.69 16.05
C LEU A 537 29.16 0.79 16.36
N ASN A 538 29.66 0.06 15.35
CA ASN A 538 30.67 -0.99 15.51
C ASN A 538 30.34 -2.02 16.62
N GLY A 539 29.06 -2.37 16.76
CA GLY A 539 28.58 -3.29 17.79
C GLY A 539 28.57 -2.72 19.22
N LYS A 540 28.90 -1.45 19.41
CA LYS A 540 28.87 -0.74 20.69
C LYS A 540 27.68 0.22 20.77
N ASP A 541 27.13 0.39 21.97
CA ASP A 541 26.04 1.31 22.31
C ASP A 541 26.41 2.25 23.49
N ASP A 542 27.59 2.07 24.07
CA ASP A 542 28.11 2.84 25.19
C ASP A 542 29.65 2.88 25.13
N ARG A 543 30.25 3.81 25.89
CA ARG A 543 31.71 4.03 25.98
C ARG A 543 32.37 4.23 24.62
N LEU A 544 31.68 4.89 23.70
CA LEU A 544 32.18 5.20 22.36
C LEU A 544 33.29 6.26 22.43
N ARG A 545 34.37 6.03 21.68
CA ARG A 545 35.51 6.94 21.55
C ARG A 545 35.65 7.42 20.11
N ARG A 546 36.46 8.46 19.88
CA ARG A 546 36.78 8.95 18.52
C ARG A 546 37.16 7.83 17.55
N ALA A 547 37.94 6.85 17.99
CA ALA A 547 38.35 5.70 17.17
C ALA A 547 37.17 4.86 16.64
N ASP A 548 36.07 4.75 17.41
CA ASP A 548 34.88 4.03 16.98
C ASP A 548 34.20 4.78 15.83
N PHE A 549 34.02 6.09 15.94
CA PHE A 549 33.44 6.91 14.86
C PHE A 549 34.29 6.89 13.58
N LYS A 550 35.62 6.87 13.71
CA LYS A 550 36.54 6.70 12.58
C LYS A 550 36.42 5.32 11.93
N ALA A 551 36.28 4.26 12.74
CA ALA A 551 36.07 2.91 12.23
C ALA A 551 34.72 2.78 11.49
N PHE A 552 33.67 3.43 12.02
CA PHE A 552 32.39 3.53 11.31
C PHE A 552 32.53 4.28 9.99
N ALA A 553 33.18 5.45 9.99
CA ALA A 553 33.40 6.25 8.78
C ALA A 553 34.13 5.45 7.69
N SER A 554 35.17 4.70 8.06
CA SER A 554 35.88 3.79 7.16
C SER A 554 34.94 2.71 6.58
N THR A 555 34.16 2.07 7.44
CA THR A 555 33.18 1.03 7.05
C THR A 555 32.09 1.57 6.12
N ALA A 556 31.70 2.84 6.30
CA ALA A 556 30.72 3.54 5.47
C ALA A 556 31.31 4.09 4.15
N GLY A 557 32.61 3.92 3.92
CA GLY A 557 33.32 4.37 2.72
C GLY A 557 33.59 5.88 2.67
N LEU A 558 33.68 6.54 3.83
CA LEU A 558 34.05 7.96 3.92
C LEU A 558 35.57 8.11 3.88
N LYS A 559 36.05 9.21 3.29
CA LYS A 559 37.48 9.58 3.34
C LYS A 559 37.85 9.94 4.78
N ALA A 560 39.01 9.45 5.23
CA ALA A 560 39.46 9.66 6.61
C ALA A 560 39.57 11.16 6.97
N ALA A 561 40.08 11.99 6.06
CA ALA A 561 40.20 13.43 6.25
C ALA A 561 38.83 14.10 6.46
N ASP A 562 37.85 13.82 5.58
CA ASP A 562 36.50 14.39 5.65
C ASP A 562 35.78 13.98 6.95
N ALA A 563 35.99 12.73 7.37
CA ALA A 563 35.45 12.20 8.63
C ALA A 563 36.10 12.88 9.85
N ASP A 564 37.43 12.98 9.89
CA ASP A 564 38.16 13.66 10.98
C ASP A 564 37.74 15.12 11.10
N THR A 565 37.73 15.86 9.99
CA THR A 565 37.26 17.26 9.97
C THR A 565 35.82 17.37 10.44
N SER A 566 34.91 16.50 9.98
CA SER A 566 33.51 16.53 10.41
C SER A 566 33.32 16.23 11.89
N ILE A 567 34.14 15.35 12.46
CA ILE A 567 34.14 15.04 13.89
C ILE A 567 34.62 16.27 14.68
N ASP A 568 35.77 16.85 14.30
CA ASP A 568 36.35 18.00 14.98
C ASP A 568 35.43 19.23 14.92
N ASP A 569 34.86 19.50 13.73
CA ASP A 569 33.91 20.59 13.53
C ASP A 569 32.67 20.44 14.41
N LEU A 570 32.11 19.22 14.48
CA LEU A 570 30.91 18.96 15.28
C LEU A 570 31.18 19.12 16.77
N VAL A 571 32.29 18.56 17.27
CA VAL A 571 32.69 18.68 18.68
C VAL A 571 32.93 20.14 19.05
N ALA A 572 33.67 20.88 18.21
CA ALA A 572 33.95 22.29 18.45
C ALA A 572 32.69 23.16 18.38
N ALA A 573 31.79 22.89 17.43
CA ALA A 573 30.52 23.61 17.32
C ALA A 573 29.60 23.35 18.52
N LEU A 574 29.50 22.09 18.98
CA LEU A 574 28.70 21.73 20.14
C LEU A 574 29.26 22.33 21.43
N SER A 575 30.59 22.34 21.59
CA SER A 575 31.25 23.01 22.73
C SER A 575 30.95 24.52 22.77
N ARG A 576 31.04 25.21 21.62
CA ARG A 576 30.63 26.62 21.52
C ARG A 576 29.14 26.81 21.83
N ALA A 577 28.28 25.95 21.29
CA ALA A 577 26.84 26.02 21.52
C ALA A 577 26.49 25.88 23.01
N LEU A 578 27.14 24.96 23.74
CA LEU A 578 26.96 24.80 25.18
C LEU A 578 27.33 26.04 25.99
N ASN A 579 28.27 26.86 25.53
CA ASN A 579 28.67 28.08 26.25
C ASN A 579 27.73 29.25 25.98
N HIS A 580 27.04 29.25 24.85
CA HIS A 580 26.24 30.39 24.38
C HIS A 580 24.73 30.14 24.40
N LEU A 581 24.27 28.91 24.55
CA LEU A 581 22.84 28.62 24.61
C LEU A 581 22.26 29.16 25.91
N GLU A 582 21.44 30.19 25.81
CA GLU A 582 20.66 30.72 26.95
C GLU A 582 19.38 29.89 27.14
N LEU A 583 19.05 29.61 28.39
CA LEU A 583 17.77 28.97 28.71
C LEU A 583 16.66 30.03 28.60
N PRO A 584 15.54 29.73 27.91
CA PRO A 584 14.45 30.68 27.77
C PRO A 584 13.77 30.95 29.12
N PRO A 585 13.02 32.06 29.25
CA PRO A 585 12.43 32.47 30.53
C PRO A 585 11.61 31.41 31.28
N PRO A 586 10.83 30.52 30.61
CA PRO A 586 10.14 29.42 31.29
C PRO A 586 11.06 28.40 31.98
N LEU A 587 12.38 28.52 31.80
CA LEU A 587 13.42 27.62 32.29
C LEU A 587 14.54 28.32 33.06
N SER A 588 14.37 29.61 33.35
CA SER A 588 15.28 30.36 34.22
C SER A 588 14.75 30.51 35.65
N ASP A 589 13.70 29.78 36.00
CA ASP A 589 12.93 29.91 37.25
C ASP A 589 13.30 28.89 38.35
N GLY A 590 14.26 28.01 38.09
CA GLY A 590 14.66 26.94 39.01
C GLY A 590 13.69 25.76 39.07
N SER A 591 12.76 25.66 38.13
CA SER A 591 11.87 24.51 37.94
C SER A 591 12.64 23.19 37.74
N GLN A 592 11.94 22.05 37.86
CA GLN A 592 12.54 20.75 37.54
C GLN A 592 13.06 20.69 36.10
N GLY A 593 12.34 21.31 35.16
CA GLY A 593 12.79 21.43 33.76
C GLY A 593 14.11 22.18 33.63
N ALA A 594 14.28 23.29 34.36
CA ALA A 594 15.54 24.04 34.40
C ALA A 594 16.71 23.18 34.92
N LYS A 595 16.50 22.46 36.03
CA LYS A 595 17.52 21.57 36.62
C LYS A 595 17.92 20.43 35.69
N MET A 596 16.94 19.82 35.02
CA MET A 596 17.21 18.74 34.05
C MET A 596 17.93 19.28 32.81
N ALA A 597 17.63 20.50 32.35
CA ALA A 597 18.36 21.14 31.26
C ALA A 597 19.82 21.48 31.64
N GLU A 598 20.07 21.89 32.88
CA GLU A 598 21.44 22.03 33.41
C GLU A 598 22.17 20.69 33.48
N GLN A 599 21.49 19.64 33.97
CA GLN A 599 22.05 18.29 34.00
C GLN A 599 22.39 17.78 32.60
N MET A 600 21.52 18.01 31.61
CA MET A 600 21.79 17.70 30.21
C MET A 600 23.09 18.36 29.75
N ARG A 601 23.26 19.67 30.00
CA ARG A 601 24.49 20.40 29.63
C ARG A 601 25.73 19.81 30.30
N ALA A 602 25.64 19.43 31.57
CA ALA A 602 26.75 18.79 32.29
C ALA A 602 27.13 17.44 31.64
N ILE A 603 26.16 16.63 31.26
CA ILE A 603 26.40 15.35 30.54
C ILE A 603 27.08 15.60 29.20
N VAL A 604 26.60 16.58 28.41
CA VAL A 604 27.19 16.87 27.10
C VAL A 604 28.62 17.39 27.27
N HIS A 605 28.87 18.27 28.25
CA HIS A 605 30.21 18.77 28.56
C HIS A 605 31.18 17.65 28.93
N GLU A 606 30.78 16.77 29.86
CA GLU A 606 31.59 15.61 30.28
C GLU A 606 31.91 14.70 29.07
N ARG A 607 30.93 14.45 28.20
CA ARG A 607 31.14 13.61 27.01
C ARG A 607 32.07 14.27 26.00
N ILE A 608 32.01 15.59 25.82
CA ILE A 608 32.95 16.33 24.95
C ILE A 608 34.37 16.26 25.50
N GLU A 609 34.56 16.53 26.80
CA GLU A 609 35.90 16.49 27.43
C GLU A 609 36.49 15.07 27.39
N GLY A 610 35.65 14.05 27.57
CA GLY A 610 36.06 12.65 27.51
C GLY A 610 36.21 12.06 26.10
N PHE A 611 35.90 12.81 25.03
CA PHE A 611 35.85 12.28 23.66
C PHE A 611 37.21 12.14 22.95
N ALA A 612 38.30 12.55 23.61
CA ALA A 612 39.67 12.55 23.06
C ALA A 612 40.06 11.26 22.33
#